data_AF-A0A8X6EZK6-F1
#
_entry.id   AF-A0A8X6EZK6-F1
#
_cell.length_a   1.000
_cell.length_b   1.000
_cell.length_c   1.000
_cell.angle_alpha   90.00
_cell.angle_beta   90.00
_cell.angle_gamma   90.00
#
_symmetry.space_group_name_H-M   'P 1'
#
loop_
_entity.id
_entity.type
_entity.pdbx_description
1 polymer ?
#
loop_
_entity_poly.entity_id
_entity_poly.type
_entity_poly.pdbx_seq_one_letter_code
_entity_poly.pdbx_strand_id
1 'polypeptide(L)' 'MGHQATGTVRKGRIDKPLLEMVVVLKKKERGSFDYRIDGNIVCMWGMDNSVVTVASFGAGVNPPSHVNRYSQAQKKKIEV' A
#
# COMPACT_ATOMS: atom_id res chain seq x y z
N MET A 1 -10.42 -16.45 -20.34
CA MET A 1 -10.95 -16.14 -18.99
C MET A 1 -9.94 -15.26 -18.29
N GLY A 2 -10.35 -14.09 -17.79
CA GLY A 2 -9.45 -13.19 -17.07
C GLY A 2 -9.27 -13.66 -15.63
N HIS A 3 -8.07 -14.02 -15.24
CA HIS A 3 -7.76 -14.33 -13.84
C HIS A 3 -7.51 -13.01 -13.11
N GLN A 4 -8.27 -12.73 -12.06
CA GLN A 4 -7.96 -11.65 -11.14
C GLN A 4 -7.15 -12.22 -9.98
N ALA A 5 -6.09 -11.54 -9.59
CA ALA A 5 -5.23 -11.95 -8.49
C ALA A 5 -4.88 -10.74 -7.63
N THR A 6 -5.04 -10.87 -6.31
CA THR A 6 -4.63 -9.86 -5.35
C THR A 6 -3.77 -10.52 -4.29
N GLY A 7 -2.60 -9.96 -4.01
CA GLY A 7 -1.68 -10.54 -3.05
C GLY A 7 -0.67 -9.53 -2.52
N THR A 8 -0.11 -9.84 -1.35
CA THR A 8 0.99 -9.06 -0.78
C THR A 8 2.32 -9.50 -1.39
N VAL A 9 3.14 -8.54 -1.80
CA VAL A 9 4.46 -8.79 -2.39
C VAL A 9 5.55 -8.36 -1.41
N ARG A 10 6.57 -9.21 -1.23
CA ARG A 10 7.74 -8.85 -0.41
C ARG A 10 8.62 -7.85 -1.13
N LYS A 11 9.25 -6.95 -0.37
CA LYS A 11 10.26 -6.01 -0.87
C LYS A 11 11.32 -6.73 -1.70
N GLY A 12 11.67 -6.19 -2.86
CA GLY A 12 12.69 -6.75 -3.76
C GLY A 12 12.20 -7.83 -4.72
N ARG A 13 10.89 -8.09 -4.80
CA ARG A 13 10.26 -9.02 -5.78
C ARG A 13 9.49 -8.29 -6.88
N ILE A 14 9.83 -7.03 -7.14
CA ILE A 14 9.21 -6.18 -8.17
C ILE A 14 10.37 -5.62 -9.01
N ASP A 15 10.41 -5.97 -10.30
CA ASP A 15 11.53 -5.62 -11.20
C ASP A 15 11.67 -4.12 -11.46
N LYS A 16 10.57 -3.36 -11.35
CA LYS A 16 10.56 -1.89 -11.46
C LYS A 16 10.06 -1.26 -10.16
N PRO A 17 10.90 -1.12 -9.12
CA PRO A 17 10.51 -0.45 -7.90
C PRO A 17 10.44 1.07 -8.16
N LEU A 18 9.26 1.58 -8.49
CA LEU A 18 9.00 3.01 -8.61
C LEU A 18 7.66 3.33 -7.96
N LEU A 19 7.73 3.35 -6.65
CA LEU A 19 6.83 4.01 -5.73
C LEU A 19 7.76 4.60 -4.68
N GLU A 20 7.50 5.81 -4.21
CA GLU A 20 8.37 6.53 -3.28
C GLU A 20 9.09 5.57 -2.35
N MET A 21 10.42 5.55 -2.47
CA MET A 21 11.32 4.59 -1.84
C MET A 21 10.75 4.18 -0.48
N VAL A 22 10.63 2.88 -0.16
CA VAL A 22 10.06 2.39 1.12
C VAL A 22 10.50 3.22 2.35
N VAL A 23 11.70 3.82 2.28
CA VAL A 23 12.27 4.81 3.20
C VAL A 23 11.43 6.10 3.35
N VAL A 24 10.94 6.69 2.27
CA VAL A 24 10.07 7.87 2.22
C VAL A 24 8.68 7.53 2.77
N LEU A 25 8.08 6.42 2.35
CA LEU A 25 6.76 6.02 2.87
C LEU A 25 6.78 5.65 4.36
N LYS A 26 7.92 5.18 4.87
CA LYS A 26 8.13 5.03 6.34
C LYS A 26 8.13 6.36 7.09
N LYS A 27 8.46 7.46 6.43
CA LYS A 27 8.46 8.81 7.02
C LYS A 27 7.14 9.53 6.82
N LYS A 28 6.26 9.02 5.95
CA LYS A 28 4.93 9.59 5.71
C LYS A 28 3.96 9.19 6.82
N GLU A 29 2.91 9.98 6.95
CA GLU A 29 1.85 9.72 7.92
C GLU A 29 1.13 8.41 7.63
N ARG A 30 0.64 7.76 8.69
CA ARG A 30 -0.13 6.52 8.60
C ARG A 30 -1.38 6.75 7.75
N GLY A 31 -1.68 5.83 6.84
CA GLY A 31 -2.75 6.02 5.85
C GLY A 31 -2.26 6.58 4.51
N SER A 32 -1.02 7.05 4.44
CA SER A 32 -0.41 7.38 3.14
C SER A 32 -0.22 6.11 2.32
N PHE A 33 -0.70 6.15 1.08
CA PHE A 33 -0.46 5.12 0.10
C PHE A 33 0.02 5.73 -1.21
N ASP A 34 0.83 4.95 -1.93
CA ASP A 34 1.29 5.27 -3.28
C ASP A 34 0.91 4.10 -4.19
N TYR A 35 0.52 4.37 -5.42
CA TYR A 35 0.12 3.34 -6.36
C TYR A 35 0.59 3.60 -7.79
N ARG A 36 0.90 2.53 -8.52
CA ARG A 36 1.28 2.56 -9.93
C ARG A 36 0.51 1.51 -10.70
N ILE A 37 0.14 1.86 -11.93
CA ILE A 37 -0.56 0.99 -12.87
C ILE A 37 0.38 0.74 -14.05
N ASP A 38 1.00 -0.45 -14.12
CA ASP A 38 1.84 -0.90 -15.24
C ASP A 38 1.40 -2.32 -15.65
N GLY A 39 0.18 -2.43 -16.18
CA GLY A 39 -0.51 -3.71 -16.43
C GLY A 39 -1.03 -4.40 -15.16
N ASN A 40 -0.31 -4.29 -14.04
CA ASN A 40 -0.72 -4.64 -12.68
C ASN A 40 -0.79 -3.37 -11.82
N ILE A 41 -1.70 -3.37 -10.84
CA ILE A 41 -1.82 -2.30 -9.84
C ILE A 41 -0.94 -2.69 -8.66
N VAL A 42 0.10 -1.91 -8.39
CA VAL A 42 0.95 -2.06 -7.20
C VAL A 42 0.64 -0.92 -6.26
N CYS A 43 0.14 -1.23 -5.06
CA CYS A 43 -0.13 -0.28 -3.98
C CYS A 43 0.86 -0.49 -2.84
N MET A 44 1.38 0.58 -2.25
CA MET A 44 2.17 0.53 -1.03
C MET A 44 1.49 1.31 0.06
N TRP A 45 1.29 0.68 1.22
CA TRP A 45 0.64 1.29 2.38
C TRP A 45 1.66 1.46 3.51
N GLY A 46 1.84 2.70 3.96
CA GLY A 46 2.55 3.01 5.20
C GLY A 46 1.72 2.68 6.44
N MET A 47 2.19 1.71 7.21
CA MET A 47 1.78 1.43 8.59
C MET A 47 2.85 1.97 9.54
N ASP A 48 2.48 2.31 10.79
CA ASP A 48 3.27 3.10 11.76
C ASP A 48 4.80 2.92 11.73
N ASN A 49 5.33 1.71 11.44
CA ASN A 49 6.76 1.46 11.28
C ASN A 49 7.13 0.53 10.09
N SER A 50 6.16 0.16 9.25
CA SER A 50 6.32 -0.82 8.19
C SER A 50 5.56 -0.43 6.93
N VAL A 51 6.07 -0.84 5.78
CA VAL A 51 5.39 -0.62 4.49
C VAL A 51 4.95 -1.97 3.97
N VAL A 52 3.67 -2.08 3.62
CA VAL A 52 3.10 -3.26 2.99
C VAL A 52 2.93 -2.97 1.51
N THR A 53 3.41 -3.87 0.66
CA THR A 53 3.21 -3.78 -0.80
C THR A 53 2.16 -4.80 -1.22
N VAL A 54 1.15 -4.35 -1.94
CA VAL A 54 0.06 -5.15 -2.50
C VAL A 54 0.12 -5.05 -4.00
N ALA A 55 0.07 -6.18 -4.69
CA ALA A 55 -0.10 -6.24 -6.14
C ALA A 55 -1.48 -6.82 -6.45
N SER A 56 -2.22 -6.16 -7.33
CA SER A 56 -3.52 -6.59 -7.80
C SER A 56 -3.60 -6.51 -9.31
N PHE A 57 -4.10 -7.56 -9.94
CA PHE A 57 -4.44 -7.58 -11.36
C PHE A 57 -5.97 -7.63 -11.48
N GLY A 58 -6.57 -6.52 -11.87
CA GLY A 58 -8.02 -6.38 -12.09
C GLY A 58 -8.82 -5.61 -11.04
N ALA A 59 -8.27 -5.31 -9.86
CA ALA A 59 -8.93 -4.46 -8.86
C ALA A 59 -8.36 -3.04 -8.89
N GLY A 60 -9.21 -2.05 -9.19
CA GLY A 60 -8.85 -0.62 -9.16
C GLY A 60 -8.50 -0.12 -7.76
N VAL A 61 -7.72 0.96 -7.69
CA VAL A 61 -7.33 1.59 -6.40
C VAL A 61 -8.44 2.46 -5.82
N ASN A 62 -9.32 2.99 -6.68
CA ASN A 62 -10.38 3.91 -6.29
C ASN A 62 -11.76 3.23 -6.30
N PRO A 63 -12.64 3.52 -5.32
CA PRO A 63 -12.39 4.33 -4.12
C PRO A 63 -11.68 3.54 -3.00
N PRO A 64 -10.75 4.15 -2.24
CA PRO A 64 -10.15 3.50 -1.08
C PRO A 64 -11.16 3.34 0.06
N SER A 65 -11.16 2.18 0.71
CA SER A 65 -11.97 1.91 1.90
C SER A 65 -11.23 2.40 3.15
N HIS A 66 -11.88 3.26 3.93
CA HIS A 66 -11.34 3.76 5.19
C HIS A 66 -11.68 2.81 6.34
N VAL A 67 -10.73 2.60 7.26
CA VAL A 67 -10.86 1.72 8.41
C VAL A 67 -10.37 2.44 9.66
N ASN A 68 -11.18 2.40 10.72
CA ASN A 68 -10.79 2.91 12.02
C ASN A 68 -9.80 1.97 12.71
N ARG A 69 -8.53 2.38 12.85
CA ARG A 69 -7.48 1.61 13.50
C ARG A 69 -6.76 2.41 14.58
N TYR A 70 -6.47 1.75 15.70
CA TYR A 70 -5.64 2.33 16.76
C TYR A 70 -4.21 2.57 16.25
N SER A 71 -3.72 3.82 16.32
CA SER A 71 -2.31 4.16 16.03
C SER A 71 -1.51 4.14 17.32
N GLN A 72 -0.39 3.41 17.32
CA GLN A 72 0.53 3.40 18.45
C GLN A 72 1.27 4.73 18.57
N ALA A 73 1.62 5.37 17.45
CA ALA A 73 2.31 6.66 17.42
C ALA A 73 1.47 7.78 18.02
N GLN A 74 0.16 7.83 17.68
CA GLN A 74 -0.75 8.89 18.16
C GLN A 74 -1.53 8.50 19.43
N LYS A 75 -1.40 7.25 19.91
CA LYS A 75 -2.14 6.66 21.04
C LYS A 75 -3.67 6.90 20.97
N LYS A 76 -4.22 6.94 19.76
CA LYS A 76 -5.65 7.15 19.49
C LYS A 76 -6.09 6.34 18.28
N LYS A 77 -7.40 6.13 18.15
CA LYS A 77 -7.98 5.59 16.91
C LYS A 77 -7.93 6.67 15.84
N ILE A 78 -7.41 6.31 14.68
CA ILE A 78 -7.41 7.16 13.49
C ILE A 78 -8.12 6.40 12.37
N GLU A 79 -8.75 7.17 11.49
CA GLU A 79 -9.32 6.66 10.26
C GLU A 79 -8.25 6.71 9.18
N VAL A 80 -7.99 5.56 8.55
CA VAL A 80 -6.94 5.36 7.54
C VAL A 80 -7.37 4.41 6.45
#